data_AF-A0A3D0Y696-F1
#
_entry.id   AF-A0A3D0Y696-F1
#
_cell.length_a   1.000
_cell.length_b   1.000
_cell.length_c   1.000
_cell.angle_alpha   90.00
_cell.angle_beta   90.00
_cell.angle_gamma   90.00
#
_symmetry.space_group_name_H-M   'P 1'
#
loop_
_entity.id
_entity.type
_entity.pdbx_description
1 polymer ?
#
loop_
_entity_poly.entity_id
_entity_poly.type
_entity_poly.pdbx_seq_one_letter_code
_entity_poly.pdbx_strand_id
1 'polypeptide(L)'
;MKKYLFTTQEDMEDKGLKELKNLEVSAKFYEWVDSGIGVIDAEETIILRIKENFPIFVRHIHPVDDILFMSNNEADIETLKEYVEKNIEKLNVNDTFSVQTRLLKGGKWNYTKYVINSSLSKILEDKNFVQDTKKPKQIISITVKKDKAYAGISKAKDNISNWTGGEHRFKVEEDQLSRAEFKLLEAIECFNINTDKINNALDINFGQGGWTKVLLEYGMLVDAIDSAELDKELVKNNKLKHYSMSIGQFVKKEYNVKYDLIVNDMKMDSVKSSEHMKSVGKYLADNGIVIMTLKLPKGNFSRTLNDAIKSIKEVYTISRIKQLFNNRSEVTLMLRKAKGTDGEDNTYTKTVKSKPLVRKDVERGNNGNTSENGTSEQKGSMKRDARRVSGTGKRLATRPVSKDASRPESKEAKKGVNTRSTGKPENKKEEIKGKREYKKPFGVKKDGKNSFAGKRDSKKVFGPNRKETGKPANKGIKKPGYKGKRD
;
A
#
# COMPACT_ATOMS: atom_id res chain seq x y z
N MET A 1 -24.25 17.47 2.76
CA MET A 1 -22.87 17.54 2.24
C MET A 1 -21.84 17.80 3.34
N LYS A 2 -20.80 16.99 3.39
CA LYS A 2 -19.59 17.12 4.22
C LYS A 2 -18.36 17.22 3.31
N LYS A 3 -17.25 17.76 3.83
CA LYS A 3 -15.96 17.75 3.11
C LYS A 3 -15.24 16.43 3.33
N TYR A 4 -14.58 15.96 2.29
CA TYR A 4 -13.68 14.80 2.33
C TYR A 4 -12.39 15.11 1.60
N LEU A 5 -11.26 14.84 2.26
CA LEU A 5 -9.94 14.87 1.65
C LEU A 5 -9.64 13.48 1.10
N PHE A 6 -9.26 13.41 -0.17
CA PHE A 6 -8.92 12.17 -0.84
C PHE A 6 -7.52 12.22 -1.45
N THR A 7 -6.91 11.05 -1.64
CA THR A 7 -5.58 10.93 -2.26
C THR A 7 -5.62 10.05 -3.51
N THR A 8 -4.74 10.38 -4.45
CA THR A 8 -4.51 9.67 -5.72
C THR A 8 -3.01 9.65 -6.02
N GLN A 9 -2.61 9.01 -7.11
CA GLN A 9 -1.32 9.34 -7.72
C GLN A 9 -1.41 10.68 -8.45
N GLU A 10 -0.33 11.48 -8.43
CA GLU A 10 -0.23 12.78 -9.11
C GLU A 10 -0.75 12.76 -10.56
N ASP A 11 -0.37 11.76 -11.36
CA ASP A 11 -0.80 11.65 -12.76
C ASP A 11 -2.19 11.01 -12.96
N MET A 12 -2.93 10.77 -11.87
CA MET A 12 -4.27 10.17 -11.86
C MET A 12 -5.33 11.01 -11.14
N GLU A 13 -5.01 12.25 -10.76
CA GLU A 13 -5.92 13.22 -10.12
C GLU A 13 -7.29 13.29 -10.81
N ASP A 14 -7.31 13.57 -12.12
CA ASP A 14 -8.55 13.69 -12.90
C ASP A 14 -9.37 12.38 -12.90
N LYS A 15 -8.69 11.23 -12.92
CA LYS A 15 -9.36 9.93 -12.93
C LYS A 15 -9.95 9.61 -11.57
N GLY A 16 -9.21 9.85 -10.49
CA GLY A 16 -9.71 9.66 -9.13
C GLY A 16 -10.87 10.60 -8.80
N LEU A 17 -10.78 11.88 -9.20
CA LEU A 17 -11.89 12.82 -9.05
C LEU A 17 -13.12 12.38 -9.86
N LYS A 18 -12.92 11.87 -11.09
CA LYS A 18 -13.99 11.33 -11.92
C LYS A 18 -14.63 10.08 -11.28
N GLU A 19 -13.84 9.18 -10.69
CA GLU A 19 -14.37 8.04 -9.94
C GLU A 19 -15.28 8.50 -8.79
N LEU A 20 -14.84 9.48 -7.99
CA LEU A 20 -15.66 10.00 -6.89
C LEU A 20 -16.97 10.64 -7.36
N LYS A 21 -16.93 11.41 -8.46
CA LYS A 21 -18.14 12.01 -9.07
C LYS A 21 -19.09 10.97 -9.68
N ASN A 22 -18.54 9.88 -10.23
CA ASN A 22 -19.36 8.78 -10.75
C ASN A 22 -20.02 8.00 -9.60
N LEU A 23 -19.33 7.87 -8.46
CA LEU A 23 -19.90 7.23 -7.27
C LEU A 23 -20.94 8.12 -6.60
N GLU A 24 -20.72 9.43 -6.52
CA GLU A 24 -21.65 10.39 -5.95
C GLU A 24 -21.83 11.57 -6.89
N VAL A 25 -22.95 11.57 -7.64
CA VAL A 25 -23.26 12.61 -8.64
C VAL A 25 -23.36 13.99 -7.99
N SER A 26 -23.76 14.05 -6.72
CA SER A 26 -23.81 15.29 -5.93
C SER A 26 -22.43 15.81 -5.49
N ALA A 27 -21.35 15.02 -5.66
CA ALA A 27 -20.02 15.40 -5.24
C ALA A 27 -19.48 16.60 -6.05
N LYS A 28 -19.08 17.64 -5.32
CA LYS A 28 -18.50 18.86 -5.88
C LYS A 28 -17.03 18.93 -5.52
N PHE A 29 -16.20 19.25 -6.50
CA PHE A 29 -14.79 19.49 -6.27
C PHE A 29 -14.63 20.82 -5.51
N TYR A 30 -13.85 20.80 -4.43
CA TYR A 30 -13.58 21.99 -3.61
C TYR A 30 -12.22 22.59 -4.00
N GLU A 31 -11.12 21.86 -3.78
CA GLU A 31 -9.79 22.32 -4.15
C GLU A 31 -8.77 21.17 -4.27
N TRP A 32 -7.63 21.44 -4.93
CA TRP A 32 -6.43 20.62 -4.84
C TRP A 32 -5.54 21.18 -3.72
N VAL A 33 -5.35 20.38 -2.67
CA VAL A 33 -4.52 20.73 -1.52
C VAL A 33 -3.05 20.50 -1.84
N ASP A 34 -2.69 19.50 -2.62
CA ASP A 34 -1.33 19.33 -3.17
C ASP A 34 -1.45 18.38 -4.36
N SER A 35 -0.34 18.12 -5.02
CA SER A 35 -0.27 17.08 -6.04
C SER A 35 -0.77 15.73 -5.50
N GLY A 36 -1.79 15.18 -6.15
CA GLY A 36 -2.47 13.94 -5.80
C GLY A 36 -3.42 14.05 -4.60
N ILE A 37 -3.65 15.23 -4.03
CA ILE A 37 -4.44 15.40 -2.79
C ILE A 37 -5.51 16.46 -3.00
N GLY A 38 -6.77 16.04 -3.02
CA GLY A 38 -7.91 16.92 -3.28
C GLY A 38 -8.94 16.89 -2.16
N VAL A 39 -9.82 17.88 -2.17
CA VAL A 39 -11.00 17.95 -1.29
C VAL A 39 -12.25 18.01 -2.16
N ILE A 40 -13.28 17.26 -1.76
CA ILE A 40 -14.63 17.31 -2.32
C ILE A 40 -15.65 17.61 -1.23
N ASP A 41 -16.74 18.29 -1.58
CA ASP A 41 -17.98 18.29 -0.83
C ASP A 41 -18.85 17.14 -1.37
N ALA A 42 -19.32 16.23 -0.51
CA ALA A 42 -20.15 15.09 -0.91
C ALA A 42 -21.12 14.69 0.20
N GLU A 43 -22.15 13.92 -0.14
CA GLU A 43 -22.99 13.26 0.86
C GLU A 43 -22.25 12.11 1.55
N GLU A 44 -22.59 11.83 2.80
CA GLU A 44 -21.93 10.80 3.61
C GLU A 44 -22.05 9.38 3.01
N THR A 45 -23.04 9.18 2.14
CA THR A 45 -23.22 7.99 1.31
C THR A 45 -22.00 7.66 0.45
N ILE A 46 -21.14 8.64 0.12
CA ILE A 46 -19.92 8.41 -0.65
C ILE A 46 -19.03 7.32 -0.04
N ILE A 47 -18.94 7.25 1.29
CA ILE A 47 -18.10 6.27 1.99
C ILE A 47 -18.61 4.84 1.78
N LEU A 48 -19.93 4.64 1.81
CA LEU A 48 -20.53 3.34 1.51
C LEU A 48 -20.31 2.96 0.05
N ARG A 49 -20.55 3.90 -0.88
CA ARG A 49 -20.36 3.66 -2.32
C ARG A 49 -18.90 3.36 -2.67
N ILE A 50 -17.94 4.03 -2.03
CA ILE A 50 -16.51 3.73 -2.15
C ILE A 50 -16.19 2.30 -1.71
N LYS A 51 -16.74 1.84 -0.58
CA LYS A 51 -16.51 0.47 -0.09
C LYS A 51 -17.10 -0.59 -1.01
N GLU A 52 -18.28 -0.31 -1.57
CA GLU A 52 -18.98 -1.23 -2.45
C GLU A 52 -18.30 -1.34 -3.82
N ASN A 53 -17.81 -0.22 -4.35
CA ASN A 53 -17.26 -0.15 -5.70
C ASN A 53 -15.73 -0.25 -5.76
N PHE A 54 -15.03 0.02 -4.65
CA PHE A 54 -13.59 -0.05 -4.49
C PHE A 54 -12.82 0.67 -5.63
N PRO A 55 -12.84 2.02 -5.68
CA PRO A 55 -12.30 2.81 -6.79
C PRO A 55 -10.83 2.50 -7.06
N ILE A 56 -10.40 2.60 -8.33
CA ILE A 56 -9.07 2.20 -8.78
C ILE A 56 -8.02 3.23 -8.34
N PHE A 57 -8.29 4.52 -8.50
CA PHE A 57 -7.29 5.60 -8.39
C PHE A 57 -7.32 6.30 -7.03
N VAL A 58 -8.46 6.30 -6.36
CA VAL A 58 -8.57 6.89 -5.01
C VAL A 58 -7.93 5.97 -4.00
N ARG A 59 -6.80 6.35 -3.42
CA ARG A 59 -6.00 5.51 -2.49
C ARG A 59 -6.46 5.63 -1.04
N HIS A 60 -6.93 6.81 -0.66
CA HIS A 60 -7.36 7.12 0.69
C HIS A 60 -8.43 8.20 0.67
N ILE A 61 -9.27 8.22 1.69
CA ILE A 61 -10.24 9.28 1.93
C ILE A 61 -10.42 9.46 3.44
N HIS A 62 -10.59 10.69 3.92
CA HIS A 62 -11.03 10.94 5.30
C HIS A 62 -11.92 12.19 5.33
N PRO A 63 -12.85 12.32 6.29
CA PRO A 63 -13.64 13.53 6.44
C PRO A 63 -12.75 14.72 6.76
N VAL A 64 -13.19 15.92 6.41
CA VAL A 64 -12.65 17.19 6.89
C VAL A 64 -13.75 17.82 7.72
N ASP A 65 -13.68 17.57 9.03
CA ASP A 65 -14.60 18.13 10.02
C ASP A 65 -14.32 19.60 10.26
N ASP A 66 -13.04 20.02 10.19
CA ASP A 66 -12.62 21.40 10.38
C ASP A 66 -11.41 21.76 9.51
N ILE A 67 -11.29 23.04 9.18
CA ILE A 67 -10.13 23.64 8.49
C ILE A 67 -9.55 24.71 9.41
N LEU A 68 -8.45 24.36 10.07
CA LEU A 68 -7.82 25.17 11.11
C LEU A 68 -6.73 26.06 10.52
N PHE A 69 -6.62 27.30 10.98
CA PHE A 69 -5.52 28.18 10.62
C PHE A 69 -4.23 27.74 11.33
N MET A 70 -3.12 27.65 10.60
CA MET A 70 -1.82 27.22 11.09
C MET A 70 -0.79 28.33 10.90
N SER A 71 -0.05 28.63 11.96
CA SER A 71 0.95 29.68 12.04
C SER A 71 2.39 29.14 11.89
N ASN A 72 2.55 27.82 11.76
CA ASN A 72 3.82 27.09 11.69
C ASN A 72 4.74 27.39 12.89
N ASN A 73 4.16 27.40 14.09
CA ASN A 73 4.88 27.47 15.36
C ASN A 73 4.18 26.60 16.42
N GLU A 74 4.67 26.62 17.67
CA GLU A 74 4.17 25.77 18.74
C GLU A 74 2.67 25.98 19.06
N ALA A 75 2.11 27.16 18.79
CA ALA A 75 0.68 27.44 18.99
C ALA A 75 -0.22 26.53 18.15
N ASP A 76 0.26 26.05 17.00
CA ASP A 76 -0.49 25.11 16.16
C ASP A 76 -0.78 23.79 16.90
N ILE A 77 0.12 23.37 17.80
CA ILE A 77 -0.08 22.17 18.59
C ILE A 77 -1.26 22.36 19.53
N GLU A 78 -1.36 23.51 20.20
CA GLU A 78 -2.50 23.82 21.07
C GLU A 78 -3.82 23.91 20.28
N THR A 79 -3.81 24.54 19.11
CA THR A 79 -4.99 24.55 18.21
C THR A 79 -5.44 23.14 17.82
N LEU A 80 -4.51 22.24 17.51
CA LEU A 80 -4.83 20.85 17.18
C LEU A 80 -5.32 20.06 18.40
N LYS A 81 -4.79 20.33 19.60
CA LYS A 81 -5.26 19.72 20.85
C LYS A 81 -6.70 20.13 21.15
N GLU A 82 -7.01 21.43 21.06
CA GLU A 82 -8.37 21.97 21.23
C GLU A 82 -9.35 21.31 20.24
N TYR A 83 -8.94 21.11 18.98
CA TYR A 83 -9.75 20.38 18.00
C TYR A 83 -10.07 18.95 18.45
N VAL A 84 -9.08 18.21 18.95
CA VAL A 84 -9.28 16.82 19.43
C VAL A 84 -10.20 16.80 20.66
N GLU A 85 -9.99 17.69 21.61
CA GLU A 85 -10.83 17.77 22.82
C GLU A 85 -12.28 18.11 22.49
N LYS A 86 -12.50 19.06 21.57
CA LYS A 86 -13.83 19.47 21.12
C LYS A 86 -14.59 18.38 20.36
N ASN A 87 -13.89 17.43 19.74
CA ASN A 87 -14.49 16.38 18.91
C ASN A 87 -14.36 14.99 19.55
N ILE A 88 -14.02 14.91 20.84
CA ILE A 88 -13.71 13.64 21.50
C ILE A 88 -14.92 12.70 21.54
N GLU A 89 -16.15 13.24 21.53
CA GLU A 89 -17.39 12.47 21.50
C GLU A 89 -17.59 11.67 20.21
N LYS A 90 -16.84 11.99 19.14
CA LYS A 90 -16.83 11.20 17.90
C LYS A 90 -16.01 9.92 18.05
N LEU A 91 -15.17 9.82 19.07
CA LEU A 91 -14.32 8.67 19.35
C LEU A 91 -15.01 7.72 20.34
N ASN A 92 -14.81 6.43 20.15
CA ASN A 92 -15.26 5.40 21.08
C ASN A 92 -14.08 4.94 21.95
N VAL A 93 -14.14 5.13 23.27
CA VAL A 93 -13.05 4.76 24.20
C VAL A 93 -12.66 3.27 24.12
N ASN A 94 -13.61 2.40 23.76
CA ASN A 94 -13.38 0.96 23.64
C ASN A 94 -12.72 0.54 22.32
N ASP A 95 -12.54 1.48 21.39
CA ASP A 95 -11.90 1.24 20.10
C ASP A 95 -10.47 1.80 20.07
N THR A 96 -9.53 1.04 19.51
CA THR A 96 -8.14 1.50 19.39
C THR A 96 -8.03 2.67 18.41
N PHE A 97 -7.19 3.66 18.71
CA PHE A 97 -7.02 4.85 17.88
C PHE A 97 -5.62 5.01 17.31
N SER A 98 -5.49 5.83 16.27
CA SER A 98 -4.21 6.34 15.77
C SER A 98 -4.35 7.81 15.34
N VAL A 99 -3.31 8.61 15.58
CA VAL A 99 -3.19 9.97 15.04
C VAL A 99 -2.31 9.91 13.80
N GLN A 100 -2.82 10.43 12.69
CA GLN A 100 -2.18 10.33 11.38
C GLN A 100 -1.98 11.72 10.78
N THR A 101 -0.76 12.23 10.93
CA THR A 101 -0.39 13.56 10.45
C THR A 101 0.40 13.52 9.15
N ARG A 102 0.00 14.36 8.19
CA ARG A 102 0.73 14.65 6.94
C ARG A 102 1.13 16.12 6.92
N LEU A 103 2.44 16.37 6.94
CA LEU A 103 2.99 17.70 6.67
C LEU A 103 3.36 17.76 5.17
N LEU A 104 2.55 18.47 4.38
CA LEU A 104 2.72 18.51 2.93
C LEU A 104 3.94 19.33 2.50
N LYS A 105 4.43 19.08 1.28
CA LYS A 105 5.65 19.71 0.76
C LYS A 105 5.43 21.21 0.54
N GLY A 106 6.51 21.98 0.66
CA GLY A 106 6.48 23.44 0.47
C GLY A 106 6.53 24.28 1.76
N GLY A 107 6.58 23.63 2.94
CA GLY A 107 6.86 24.28 4.23
C GLY A 107 8.21 23.85 4.81
N LYS A 108 9.01 24.79 5.32
CA LYS A 108 9.98 24.50 6.39
C LYS A 108 9.19 24.44 7.69
N TRP A 109 8.77 23.24 8.07
CA TRP A 109 7.97 23.04 9.27
C TRP A 109 8.84 23.21 10.52
N ASN A 110 8.37 24.01 11.47
CA ASN A 110 9.06 24.25 12.74
C ASN A 110 8.79 23.15 13.78
N TYR A 111 7.93 22.20 13.45
CA TYR A 111 7.64 21.00 14.21
C TYR A 111 7.59 19.78 13.29
N THR A 112 7.64 18.59 13.89
CA THR A 112 7.57 17.33 13.14
C THR A 112 6.20 16.69 13.30
N LYS A 113 5.85 15.80 12.36
CA LYS A 113 4.67 14.91 12.51
C LYS A 113 4.69 14.11 13.81
N TYR A 114 5.89 13.80 14.33
CA TYR A 114 6.04 13.06 15.58
C TYR A 114 5.53 13.89 16.76
N VAL A 115 5.94 15.16 16.85
CA VAL A 115 5.49 16.08 17.90
C VAL A 115 3.96 16.20 17.90
N ILE A 116 3.35 16.47 16.74
CA ILE A 116 1.90 16.53 16.61
C ILE A 116 1.26 15.22 17.09
N ASN A 117 1.68 14.08 16.52
CA ASN A 117 1.11 12.79 16.85
C ASN A 117 1.22 12.47 18.35
N SER A 118 2.40 12.67 18.96
CA SER A 118 2.61 12.40 20.39
C SER A 118 1.79 13.32 21.28
N SER A 119 1.69 14.61 20.94
CA SER A 119 0.93 15.58 21.72
C SER A 119 -0.57 15.30 21.71
N LEU A 120 -1.13 14.94 20.54
CA LEU A 120 -2.54 14.62 20.42
C LEU A 120 -2.87 13.25 21.01
N SER A 121 -2.00 12.24 20.83
CA SER A 121 -2.20 10.93 21.46
C SER A 121 -2.22 11.03 22.98
N LYS A 122 -1.36 11.86 23.57
CA LYS A 122 -1.28 12.01 25.04
C LYS A 122 -2.61 12.44 25.66
N ILE A 123 -3.35 13.36 25.02
CA ILE A 123 -4.68 13.80 25.48
C ILE A 123 -5.67 12.64 25.54
N LEU A 124 -5.66 11.79 24.52
CA LEU A 124 -6.56 10.64 24.43
C LEU A 124 -6.15 9.54 25.41
N GLU A 125 -4.85 9.27 25.55
CA GLU A 125 -4.31 8.32 26.53
C GLU A 125 -4.64 8.71 27.98
N ASP A 126 -4.55 10.00 28.32
CA ASP A 126 -4.93 10.52 29.64
C ASP A 126 -6.44 10.37 29.92
N LYS A 127 -7.24 10.11 28.88
CA LYS A 127 -8.68 9.81 28.95
C LYS A 127 -8.98 8.33 28.72
N ASN A 128 -8.00 7.45 28.93
CA ASN A 128 -8.09 5.99 28.84
C ASN A 128 -8.31 5.41 27.44
N PHE A 129 -8.08 6.17 26.37
CA PHE A 129 -8.06 5.61 25.02
C PHE A 129 -6.78 4.79 24.80
N VAL A 130 -6.89 3.69 24.04
CA VAL A 130 -5.74 2.82 23.72
C VAL A 130 -5.24 3.08 22.31
N GLN A 131 -3.97 3.45 22.17
CA GLN A 131 -3.37 3.67 20.84
C GLN A 131 -2.97 2.34 20.18
N ASP A 132 -3.32 2.17 18.91
CA ASP A 132 -2.75 1.15 18.02
C ASP A 132 -2.41 1.79 16.67
N THR A 133 -1.12 2.01 16.42
CA THR A 133 -0.65 2.63 15.18
C THR A 133 -0.65 1.69 13.98
N LYS A 134 -0.75 0.37 14.20
CA LYS A 134 -0.71 -0.65 13.14
C LYS A 134 -2.11 -1.06 12.70
N LYS A 135 -3.01 -1.30 13.65
CA LYS A 135 -4.40 -1.74 13.41
C LYS A 135 -5.41 -0.89 14.19
N PRO A 136 -5.43 0.44 13.97
CA PRO A 136 -6.42 1.29 14.60
C PRO A 136 -7.83 0.94 14.12
N LYS A 137 -8.81 1.07 15.01
CA LYS A 137 -10.23 1.04 14.64
C LYS A 137 -10.77 2.44 14.28
N GLN A 138 -10.16 3.49 14.84
CA GLN A 138 -10.50 4.90 14.57
C GLN A 138 -9.24 5.75 14.36
N ILE A 139 -9.34 6.78 13.53
CA ILE A 139 -8.21 7.59 13.09
C ILE A 139 -8.56 9.07 13.21
N ILE A 140 -7.67 9.82 13.85
CA ILE A 140 -7.61 11.28 13.80
C ILE A 140 -6.66 11.65 12.66
N SER A 141 -7.20 12.17 11.55
CA SER A 141 -6.44 12.50 10.34
C SER A 141 -6.18 14.00 10.28
N ILE A 142 -4.89 14.39 10.24
CA ILE A 142 -4.46 15.79 10.16
C ILE A 142 -3.60 15.96 8.91
N THR A 143 -4.07 16.73 7.93
CA THR A 143 -3.26 17.11 6.76
C THR A 143 -2.95 18.60 6.80
N VAL A 144 -1.68 18.97 6.93
CA VAL A 144 -1.22 20.36 7.06
C VAL A 144 -0.56 20.82 5.78
N LYS A 145 -0.99 21.96 5.26
CA LYS A 145 -0.43 22.64 4.08
C LYS A 145 -0.32 24.13 4.36
N LYS A 146 0.92 24.65 4.37
CA LYS A 146 1.21 26.07 4.62
C LYS A 146 0.51 26.58 5.89
N ASP A 147 -0.53 27.40 5.72
CA ASP A 147 -1.27 28.15 6.73
C ASP A 147 -2.58 27.45 7.16
N LYS A 148 -2.81 26.20 6.75
CA LYS A 148 -4.04 25.47 7.06
C LYS A 148 -3.80 24.00 7.42
N ALA A 149 -4.64 23.48 8.31
CA ALA A 149 -4.77 22.04 8.59
C ALA A 149 -6.20 21.57 8.31
N TYR A 150 -6.32 20.48 7.56
CA TYR A 150 -7.57 19.76 7.30
C TYR A 150 -7.65 18.61 8.30
N ALA A 151 -8.57 18.70 9.24
CA ALA A 151 -8.68 17.79 10.37
C ALA A 151 -10.00 17.00 10.32
N GLY A 152 -9.95 15.70 10.59
CA GLY A 152 -11.15 14.87 10.64
C GLY A 152 -10.99 13.58 11.43
N ILE A 153 -12.09 13.10 12.00
CA ILE A 153 -12.15 11.84 12.76
C ILE A 153 -13.01 10.84 12.00
N SER A 154 -12.53 9.60 11.88
CA SER A 154 -13.20 8.55 11.10
C SER A 154 -12.88 7.16 11.63
N LYS A 155 -13.72 6.17 11.32
CA LYS A 155 -13.34 4.76 11.54
C LYS A 155 -12.31 4.37 10.49
N ALA A 156 -11.28 3.61 10.87
CA ALA A 156 -10.21 3.21 9.95
C ALA A 156 -10.74 2.47 8.71
N LYS A 157 -11.81 1.68 8.88
CA LYS A 157 -12.49 0.96 7.80
C LYS A 157 -13.18 1.87 6.78
N ASP A 158 -13.39 3.14 7.10
CA ASP A 158 -14.06 4.12 6.25
C ASP A 158 -13.08 4.84 5.31
N ASN A 159 -11.77 4.69 5.55
CA ASN A 159 -10.75 5.54 4.91
C ASN A 159 -10.13 4.96 3.63
N ILE A 160 -10.68 3.85 3.10
CA ILE A 160 -10.08 2.96 2.07
C ILE A 160 -8.79 2.26 2.55
N SER A 161 -7.87 3.01 3.17
CA SER A 161 -6.63 2.53 3.76
C SER A 161 -6.46 3.11 5.16
N ASN A 162 -6.01 2.27 6.10
CA ASN A 162 -5.56 2.67 7.45
C ASN A 162 -4.15 3.28 7.46
N TRP A 163 -3.44 3.30 6.33
CA TRP A 163 -2.16 4.00 6.21
C TRP A 163 -2.41 5.49 5.99
N THR A 164 -1.56 6.32 6.59
CA THR A 164 -1.63 7.77 6.47
C THR A 164 -1.59 8.21 4.99
N GLY A 165 -2.69 8.76 4.48
CA GLY A 165 -2.82 9.16 3.08
C GLY A 165 -2.84 8.00 2.07
N GLY A 166 -2.96 6.74 2.54
CA GLY A 166 -2.84 5.54 1.70
C GLY A 166 -1.41 5.26 1.23
N GLU A 167 -0.40 5.79 1.91
CA GLU A 167 1.02 5.63 1.55
C GLU A 167 1.64 4.42 2.25
N HIS A 168 1.58 3.24 1.60
CA HIS A 168 2.17 1.98 2.10
C HIS A 168 3.70 2.00 2.01
N ARG A 169 4.32 2.68 2.98
CA ARG A 169 5.79 2.83 3.09
C ARG A 169 6.37 1.70 3.93
N PHE A 170 6.73 0.62 3.27
CA PHE A 170 7.50 -0.45 3.89
C PHE A 170 8.94 -0.01 4.17
N LYS A 171 9.54 -0.61 5.20
CA LYS A 171 10.96 -0.45 5.50
C LYS A 171 11.79 -1.17 4.44
N VAL A 172 12.88 -0.54 4.00
CA VAL A 172 13.88 -1.19 3.16
C VAL A 172 14.76 -2.03 4.06
N GLU A 173 14.81 -3.33 3.80
CA GLU A 173 15.68 -4.27 4.50
C GLU A 173 16.97 -4.51 3.69
N GLU A 174 18.04 -4.93 4.37
CA GLU A 174 19.37 -5.09 3.76
C GLU A 174 19.41 -6.16 2.66
N ASP A 175 18.55 -7.17 2.78
CA ASP A 175 18.44 -8.30 1.87
C ASP A 175 17.33 -8.11 0.80
N GLN A 176 16.77 -6.90 0.68
CA GLN A 176 15.80 -6.58 -0.37
C GLN A 176 16.44 -6.78 -1.77
N LEU A 177 15.85 -7.66 -2.56
CA LEU A 177 16.27 -7.93 -3.93
C LEU A 177 15.75 -6.85 -4.89
N SER A 178 14.51 -6.41 -4.71
CA SER A 178 13.94 -5.37 -5.56
C SER A 178 12.79 -4.60 -4.93
N ARG A 179 12.56 -3.38 -5.42
CA ARG A 179 11.36 -2.58 -5.06
C ARG A 179 10.04 -3.23 -5.47
N ALA A 180 10.05 -4.28 -6.30
CA ALA A 180 8.83 -4.97 -6.70
C ALA A 180 8.19 -5.71 -5.51
N GLU A 181 8.98 -6.13 -4.52
CA GLU A 181 8.52 -6.77 -3.26
C GLU A 181 7.38 -5.98 -2.61
N PHE A 182 7.56 -4.66 -2.50
CA PHE A 182 6.58 -3.77 -1.90
C PHE A 182 5.23 -3.75 -2.62
N LYS A 183 5.20 -4.03 -3.93
CA LYS A 183 3.92 -4.14 -4.66
C LYS A 183 3.14 -5.38 -4.23
N LEU A 184 3.81 -6.51 -4.03
CA LEU A 184 3.14 -7.75 -3.62
C LEU A 184 2.71 -7.66 -2.14
N LEU A 185 3.58 -7.15 -1.27
CA LEU A 185 3.24 -6.88 0.13
C LEU A 185 2.02 -5.95 0.24
N GLU A 186 2.02 -4.84 -0.51
CA GLU A 186 0.87 -3.94 -0.54
C GLU A 186 -0.38 -4.60 -1.10
N ALA A 187 -0.27 -5.43 -2.16
CA ALA A 187 -1.41 -6.14 -2.73
C ALA A 187 -2.03 -7.13 -1.73
N ILE A 188 -1.19 -7.86 -0.97
CA ILE A 188 -1.64 -8.79 0.07
C ILE A 188 -2.45 -8.05 1.13
N GLU A 189 -1.97 -6.90 1.61
CA GLU A 189 -2.67 -6.09 2.60
C GLU A 189 -3.94 -5.44 2.02
N CYS A 190 -3.82 -4.73 0.89
CA CYS A 190 -4.89 -3.95 0.27
C CYS A 190 -6.05 -4.83 -0.21
N PHE A 191 -5.77 -6.04 -0.71
CA PHE A 191 -6.80 -7.00 -1.14
C PHE A 191 -7.23 -7.97 -0.03
N ASN A 192 -6.69 -7.82 1.19
CA ASN A 192 -6.98 -8.65 2.35
C ASN A 192 -6.82 -10.15 2.05
N ILE A 193 -5.66 -10.50 1.49
CA ILE A 193 -5.34 -11.87 1.07
C ILE A 193 -4.95 -12.66 2.31
N ASN A 194 -5.66 -13.77 2.54
CA ASN A 194 -5.32 -14.70 3.61
C ASN A 194 -4.21 -15.65 3.14
N THR A 195 -2.96 -15.27 3.39
CA THR A 195 -1.77 -16.04 3.03
C THR A 195 -1.68 -17.38 3.76
N ASP A 196 -2.30 -17.52 4.94
CA ASP A 196 -2.33 -18.79 5.70
C ASP A 196 -3.07 -19.92 4.93
N LYS A 197 -3.84 -19.57 3.90
CA LYS A 197 -4.58 -20.53 3.05
C LYS A 197 -3.88 -20.81 1.71
N ILE A 198 -2.68 -20.28 1.49
CA ILE A 198 -1.95 -20.40 0.23
C ILE A 198 -0.72 -21.25 0.50
N ASN A 199 -0.68 -22.45 -0.09
CA ASN A 199 0.45 -23.37 0.07
C ASN A 199 1.37 -23.34 -1.14
N ASN A 200 0.79 -23.45 -2.34
CA ASN A 200 1.54 -23.52 -3.59
C ASN A 200 1.37 -22.24 -4.41
N ALA A 201 2.47 -21.60 -4.75
CA ALA A 201 2.50 -20.41 -5.58
C ALA A 201 3.30 -20.62 -6.86
N LEU A 202 2.86 -19.96 -7.93
CA LEU A 202 3.59 -19.86 -9.19
C LEU A 202 3.96 -18.40 -9.45
N ASP A 203 5.25 -18.10 -9.57
CA ASP A 203 5.75 -16.79 -10.01
C ASP A 203 6.18 -16.88 -11.48
N ILE A 204 5.47 -16.17 -12.37
CA ILE A 204 5.80 -16.14 -13.79
C ILE A 204 6.56 -14.87 -14.15
N ASN A 205 7.68 -15.06 -14.85
CA ASN A 205 8.65 -14.02 -15.21
C ASN A 205 9.13 -13.21 -14.00
N PHE A 206 9.71 -13.91 -13.02
CA PHE A 206 10.11 -13.36 -11.72
C PHE A 206 11.16 -12.24 -11.82
N GLY A 207 11.89 -12.11 -12.94
CA GLY A 207 12.91 -11.10 -13.14
C GLY A 207 14.06 -11.20 -12.13
N GLN A 208 14.12 -10.28 -11.15
CA GLN A 208 15.12 -10.31 -10.07
C GLN A 208 14.69 -11.21 -8.89
N GLY A 209 13.47 -11.74 -8.90
CA GLY A 209 12.98 -12.65 -7.84
C GLY A 209 12.35 -11.95 -6.64
N GLY A 210 12.00 -10.66 -6.73
CA GLY A 210 11.37 -9.94 -5.60
C GLY A 210 10.04 -10.54 -5.15
N TRP A 211 9.15 -10.87 -6.09
CA TRP A 211 7.88 -11.52 -5.73
C TRP A 211 8.10 -12.95 -5.24
N THR A 212 8.97 -13.72 -5.92
CA THR A 212 9.45 -15.04 -5.46
C THR A 212 9.92 -15.01 -4.00
N LYS A 213 10.75 -14.03 -3.62
CA LYS A 213 11.24 -13.87 -2.25
C LYS A 213 10.08 -13.69 -1.25
N VAL A 214 9.18 -12.75 -1.52
CA VAL A 214 8.02 -12.48 -0.66
C VAL A 214 7.17 -13.74 -0.47
N LEU A 215 6.91 -14.49 -1.55
CA LEU A 215 6.15 -15.75 -1.47
C LEU A 215 6.83 -16.78 -0.55
N LEU A 216 8.15 -16.92 -0.65
CA LEU A 216 8.94 -17.82 0.20
C LEU A 216 8.96 -17.37 1.66
N GLU A 217 9.02 -16.05 1.94
CA GLU A 217 8.94 -15.48 3.29
C GLU A 217 7.58 -15.74 3.96
N TYR A 218 6.49 -15.77 3.18
CA TYR A 218 5.18 -16.24 3.64
C TYR A 218 5.10 -17.78 3.78
N GLY A 219 6.20 -18.49 3.54
CA GLY A 219 6.32 -19.93 3.78
C GLY A 219 5.78 -20.83 2.69
N MET A 220 5.41 -20.28 1.52
CA MET A 220 4.83 -21.00 0.40
C MET A 220 5.86 -21.91 -0.30
N LEU A 221 5.38 -22.98 -0.95
CA LEU A 221 6.12 -23.71 -1.97
C LEU A 221 5.99 -22.93 -3.29
N VAL A 222 7.12 -22.58 -3.89
CA VAL A 222 7.14 -21.67 -5.05
C VAL A 222 7.75 -22.36 -6.25
N ASP A 223 6.97 -22.42 -7.32
CA ASP A 223 7.47 -22.69 -8.66
C ASP A 223 7.71 -21.34 -9.36
N ALA A 224 8.90 -21.15 -9.93
CA ALA A 224 9.29 -19.92 -10.60
C ALA A 224 9.65 -20.18 -12.06
N ILE A 225 9.03 -19.48 -13.01
CA ILE A 225 9.26 -19.64 -14.45
C ILE A 225 9.88 -18.36 -15.00
N ASP A 226 11.12 -18.43 -15.47
CA ASP A 226 11.74 -17.39 -16.29
C ASP A 226 12.98 -18.00 -16.97
N SER A 227 13.34 -17.48 -18.14
CA SER A 227 14.62 -17.76 -18.77
C SER A 227 15.81 -17.16 -18.03
N ALA A 228 15.60 -16.13 -17.21
CA ALA A 228 16.63 -15.50 -16.40
C ALA A 228 17.15 -16.44 -15.30
N GLU A 229 18.36 -16.17 -14.81
CA GLU A 229 18.91 -16.81 -13.62
C GLU A 229 18.33 -16.17 -12.35
N LEU A 230 18.04 -17.00 -11.35
CA LEU A 230 17.63 -16.53 -10.02
C LEU A 230 18.83 -16.04 -9.21
N ASP A 231 18.54 -15.18 -8.22
CA ASP A 231 19.52 -14.84 -7.20
C ASP A 231 20.00 -16.09 -6.45
N LYS A 232 21.31 -16.16 -6.18
CA LYS A 232 21.95 -17.34 -5.58
C LYS A 232 21.38 -17.69 -4.20
N GLU A 233 20.93 -16.70 -3.43
CA GLU A 233 20.35 -16.95 -2.12
C GLU A 233 18.94 -17.55 -2.24
N LEU A 234 18.18 -17.19 -3.27
CA LEU A 234 16.87 -17.80 -3.53
C LEU A 234 17.00 -19.27 -3.92
N VAL A 235 17.98 -19.61 -4.76
CA VAL A 235 18.20 -20.99 -5.26
C VAL A 235 18.50 -21.98 -4.13
N LYS A 236 19.08 -21.51 -3.01
CA LYS A 236 19.34 -22.36 -1.83
C LYS A 236 18.07 -22.72 -1.06
N ASN A 237 16.96 -22.03 -1.30
CA ASN A 237 15.71 -22.27 -0.60
C ASN A 237 15.06 -23.57 -1.10
N ASN A 238 14.91 -24.55 -0.22
CA ASN A 238 14.34 -25.86 -0.55
C ASN A 238 12.85 -25.85 -0.93
N LYS A 239 12.16 -24.73 -0.70
CA LYS A 239 10.78 -24.51 -1.12
C LYS A 239 10.66 -23.89 -2.52
N LEU A 240 11.78 -23.59 -3.18
CA LEU A 240 11.82 -23.00 -4.52
C LEU A 240 12.18 -24.05 -5.56
N LYS A 241 11.39 -24.10 -6.63
CA LYS A 241 11.73 -24.84 -7.85
C LYS A 241 11.76 -23.89 -9.04
N HIS A 242 12.92 -23.80 -9.68
CA HIS A 242 13.13 -22.96 -10.86
C HIS A 242 12.96 -23.75 -12.15
N TYR A 243 12.12 -23.23 -13.04
CA TYR A 243 12.00 -23.68 -14.43
C TYR A 243 12.68 -22.63 -15.32
N SER A 244 13.95 -22.88 -15.67
CA SER A 244 14.70 -22.02 -16.61
C SER A 244 14.20 -22.22 -18.04
N MET A 245 13.06 -21.60 -18.35
CA MET A 245 12.39 -21.66 -19.66
C MET A 245 11.35 -20.54 -19.80
N SER A 246 10.87 -20.33 -21.03
CA SER A 246 9.73 -19.44 -21.27
C SER A 246 8.40 -20.06 -20.82
N ILE A 247 7.40 -19.21 -20.54
CA ILE A 247 6.03 -19.63 -20.22
C ILE A 247 5.45 -20.52 -21.32
N GLY A 248 5.69 -20.18 -22.59
CA GLY A 248 5.23 -20.99 -23.72
C GLY A 248 5.82 -22.40 -23.74
N GLN A 249 7.08 -22.57 -23.33
CA GLN A 249 7.69 -23.90 -23.17
C GLN A 249 7.13 -24.65 -21.97
N PHE A 250 6.89 -23.96 -20.85
CA PHE A 250 6.30 -24.56 -19.67
C PHE A 250 4.89 -25.12 -19.94
N VAL A 251 4.03 -24.34 -20.59
CA VAL A 251 2.63 -24.71 -20.88
C VAL A 251 2.53 -25.92 -21.82
N LYS A 252 3.51 -26.09 -22.73
CA LYS A 252 3.61 -27.24 -23.66
C LYS A 252 3.98 -28.57 -22.99
N LYS A 253 4.58 -28.53 -21.80
CA LYS A 253 5.00 -29.74 -21.07
C LYS A 253 3.89 -30.35 -20.20
N GLU A 254 2.74 -29.71 -20.11
CA GLU A 254 1.51 -30.24 -19.46
C GLU A 254 1.71 -30.78 -18.04
N TYR A 255 2.32 -29.99 -17.16
CA TYR A 255 2.48 -30.35 -15.74
C TYR A 255 1.13 -30.62 -15.03
N ASN A 256 1.03 -31.73 -14.31
CA ASN A 256 -0.13 -32.02 -13.47
C ASN A 256 0.01 -31.36 -12.08
N VAL A 257 -0.09 -30.03 -12.03
CA VAL A 257 0.04 -29.22 -10.82
C VAL A 257 -1.07 -28.17 -10.75
N LYS A 258 -1.46 -27.81 -9.52
CA LYS A 258 -2.39 -26.72 -9.24
C LYS A 258 -1.80 -25.77 -8.21
N TYR A 259 -1.97 -24.48 -8.45
CA TYR A 259 -1.46 -23.41 -7.59
C TYR A 259 -2.62 -22.68 -6.91
N ASP A 260 -2.44 -22.39 -5.62
CA ASP A 260 -3.35 -21.57 -4.82
C ASP A 260 -3.19 -20.08 -5.16
N LEU A 261 -1.99 -19.70 -5.61
CA LEU A 261 -1.65 -18.34 -6.02
C LEU A 261 -0.80 -18.36 -7.30
N ILE A 262 -1.16 -17.56 -8.29
CA ILE A 262 -0.29 -17.26 -9.44
C ILE A 262 0.02 -15.77 -9.44
N VAL A 263 1.29 -15.40 -9.57
CA VAL A 263 1.71 -14.00 -9.56
C VAL A 263 2.48 -13.59 -10.82
N ASN A 264 2.34 -12.33 -11.23
CA ASN A 264 2.98 -11.75 -12.41
C ASN A 264 3.22 -10.22 -12.27
N ASP A 265 4.48 -9.76 -12.25
CA ASP A 265 4.87 -8.33 -12.39
C ASP A 265 5.72 -8.06 -13.64
N MET A 266 5.30 -8.56 -14.80
CA MET A 266 6.04 -8.40 -16.04
C MET A 266 6.20 -6.94 -16.49
N LYS A 267 7.42 -6.58 -16.90
CA LYS A 267 7.70 -5.31 -17.61
C LYS A 267 7.38 -5.45 -19.11
N MET A 268 6.10 -5.61 -19.44
CA MET A 268 5.66 -5.77 -20.83
C MET A 268 4.32 -5.07 -21.11
N ASP A 269 3.89 -5.13 -22.37
CA ASP A 269 2.57 -4.67 -22.78
C ASP A 269 1.45 -5.40 -22.03
N SER A 270 0.41 -4.65 -21.63
CA SER A 270 -0.68 -5.18 -20.81
C SER A 270 -1.46 -6.29 -21.50
N VAL A 271 -1.73 -6.20 -22.80
CA VAL A 271 -2.47 -7.24 -23.53
C VAL A 271 -1.62 -8.51 -23.63
N LYS A 272 -0.34 -8.39 -23.96
CA LYS A 272 0.57 -9.55 -23.97
C LYS A 272 0.71 -10.21 -22.58
N SER A 273 0.75 -9.40 -21.52
CA SER A 273 0.75 -9.91 -20.14
C SER A 273 -0.54 -10.70 -19.84
N SER A 274 -1.69 -10.19 -20.28
CA SER A 274 -2.98 -10.90 -20.19
C SER A 274 -2.97 -12.23 -20.93
N GLU A 275 -2.41 -12.30 -22.15
CA GLU A 275 -2.30 -13.57 -22.90
C GLU A 275 -1.44 -14.61 -22.17
N HIS A 276 -0.31 -14.20 -21.58
CA HIS A 276 0.51 -15.08 -20.74
C HIS A 276 -0.28 -15.59 -19.54
N MET A 277 -1.02 -14.72 -18.86
CA MET A 277 -1.86 -15.14 -17.74
C MET A 277 -2.92 -16.15 -18.17
N LYS A 278 -3.61 -15.92 -19.29
CA LYS A 278 -4.58 -16.91 -19.82
C LYS A 278 -3.96 -18.29 -20.02
N SER A 279 -2.76 -18.34 -20.58
CA SER A 279 -2.07 -19.61 -20.86
C SER A 279 -1.79 -20.46 -19.61
N VAL A 280 -1.62 -19.82 -18.45
CA VAL A 280 -1.38 -20.50 -17.17
C VAL A 280 -2.64 -20.67 -16.32
N GLY A 281 -3.80 -20.16 -16.77
CA GLY A 281 -5.06 -20.26 -16.03
C GLY A 281 -5.52 -21.68 -15.75
N LYS A 282 -5.15 -22.64 -16.61
CA LYS A 282 -5.41 -24.07 -16.38
C LYS A 282 -4.69 -24.63 -15.14
N TYR A 283 -3.62 -23.99 -14.67
CA TYR A 283 -2.88 -24.40 -13.47
C TYR A 283 -3.41 -23.75 -12.19
N LEU A 284 -4.39 -22.84 -12.26
CA LEU A 284 -5.00 -22.26 -11.07
C LEU A 284 -5.94 -23.28 -10.41
N ALA A 285 -5.81 -23.48 -9.10
CA ALA A 285 -6.77 -24.23 -8.30
C ALA A 285 -8.15 -23.54 -8.31
N ASP A 286 -9.23 -24.28 -8.05
CA ASP A 286 -10.59 -23.72 -8.18
C ASP A 286 -10.86 -22.55 -7.22
N ASN A 287 -10.28 -22.58 -6.02
CA ASN A 287 -10.34 -21.48 -5.05
C ASN A 287 -9.11 -20.56 -5.11
N GLY A 288 -8.21 -20.82 -6.06
CA GLY A 288 -6.97 -20.08 -6.23
C GLY A 288 -7.22 -18.63 -6.66
N ILE A 289 -6.19 -17.81 -6.46
CA ILE A 289 -6.20 -16.40 -6.82
C ILE A 289 -5.02 -16.07 -7.73
N VAL A 290 -5.17 -15.01 -8.52
CA VAL A 290 -4.07 -14.43 -9.28
C VAL A 290 -3.81 -13.03 -8.77
N ILE A 291 -2.53 -12.64 -8.65
CA ILE A 291 -2.12 -11.25 -8.48
C ILE A 291 -1.27 -10.87 -9.69
N MET A 292 -1.68 -9.84 -10.43
CA MET A 292 -0.88 -9.38 -11.57
C MET A 292 -0.83 -7.86 -11.66
N THR A 293 0.24 -7.33 -12.26
CA THR A 293 0.29 -5.92 -12.65
C THR A 293 0.03 -5.74 -14.16
N LEU A 294 -0.64 -4.65 -14.51
CA LEU A 294 -0.82 -4.20 -15.89
C LEU A 294 -0.12 -2.86 -16.07
N LYS A 295 0.83 -2.77 -17.01
CA LYS A 295 1.55 -1.53 -17.34
C LYS A 295 0.70 -0.64 -18.23
N LEU A 296 0.47 0.59 -17.80
CA LEU A 296 -0.44 1.53 -18.43
C LEU A 296 0.33 2.75 -18.92
N PRO A 297 0.79 2.76 -20.19
CA PRO A 297 1.58 3.86 -20.74
C PRO A 297 0.78 5.17 -20.72
N LYS A 298 1.50 6.28 -20.49
CA LYS A 298 0.92 7.63 -20.46
C LYS A 298 0.30 7.95 -21.84
N GLY A 299 -0.96 8.40 -21.85
CA GLY A 299 -1.70 8.79 -23.06
C GLY A 299 -2.78 7.79 -23.52
N ASN A 300 -2.56 6.48 -23.37
CA ASN A 300 -3.51 5.44 -23.81
C ASN A 300 -4.11 4.61 -22.67
N PHE A 301 -3.98 5.11 -21.44
CA PHE A 301 -4.33 4.42 -20.20
C PHE A 301 -5.67 3.67 -20.27
N SER A 302 -6.78 4.35 -20.57
CA SER A 302 -8.12 3.76 -20.52
C SER A 302 -8.32 2.68 -21.59
N ARG A 303 -7.79 2.91 -22.79
CA ARG A 303 -7.86 1.91 -23.87
C ARG A 303 -7.04 0.68 -23.52
N THR A 304 -5.78 0.84 -23.13
CA THR A 304 -4.90 -0.28 -22.75
C THR A 304 -5.47 -1.07 -21.59
N LEU A 305 -6.04 -0.40 -20.58
CA LEU A 305 -6.68 -1.08 -19.46
C LEU A 305 -7.90 -1.87 -19.91
N ASN A 306 -8.78 -1.28 -20.73
CA ASN A 306 -9.98 -1.95 -21.22
C ASN A 306 -9.65 -3.16 -22.10
N ASP A 307 -8.68 -3.02 -23.01
CA ASP A 307 -8.23 -4.11 -23.90
C ASP A 307 -7.65 -5.28 -23.08
N ALA A 308 -6.83 -4.96 -22.07
CA ALA A 308 -6.25 -5.98 -21.18
C ALA A 308 -7.30 -6.66 -20.29
N ILE A 309 -8.27 -5.89 -19.76
CA ILE A 309 -9.42 -6.43 -19.01
C ILE A 309 -10.26 -7.36 -19.88
N LYS A 310 -10.53 -6.97 -21.14
CA LYS A 310 -11.28 -7.79 -22.09
C LYS A 310 -10.60 -9.15 -22.31
N SER A 311 -9.29 -9.14 -22.55
CA SER A 311 -8.50 -10.38 -22.68
C SER A 311 -8.56 -11.22 -21.40
N ILE A 312 -8.27 -10.65 -20.22
CA ILE A 312 -8.26 -11.39 -18.94
C ILE A 312 -9.61 -12.07 -18.64
N LYS A 313 -10.72 -11.42 -18.98
CA LYS A 313 -12.07 -11.89 -18.68
C LYS A 313 -12.47 -13.18 -19.39
N GLU A 314 -11.73 -13.60 -20.42
CA GLU A 314 -11.96 -14.89 -21.09
C GLU A 314 -11.70 -16.09 -20.16
N VAL A 315 -10.79 -15.96 -19.19
CA VAL A 315 -10.37 -17.06 -18.31
C VAL A 315 -10.63 -16.75 -16.83
N TYR A 316 -10.68 -15.46 -16.48
CA TYR A 316 -10.73 -15.01 -15.09
C TYR A 316 -11.87 -14.04 -14.82
N THR A 317 -12.33 -14.02 -13.58
CA THR A 317 -13.12 -12.93 -13.01
C THR A 317 -12.22 -11.96 -12.26
N ILE A 318 -12.43 -10.66 -12.46
CA ILE A 318 -11.67 -9.61 -11.75
C ILE A 318 -12.34 -9.41 -10.38
N SER A 319 -11.64 -9.78 -9.31
CA SER A 319 -12.11 -9.58 -7.93
C SER A 319 -11.79 -8.17 -7.42
N ARG A 320 -10.58 -7.66 -7.72
CA ARG A 320 -10.13 -6.31 -7.38
C ARG A 320 -9.23 -5.75 -8.47
N ILE A 321 -9.24 -4.43 -8.59
CA ILE A 321 -8.29 -3.65 -9.39
C ILE A 321 -7.97 -2.38 -8.60
N LYS A 322 -6.68 -2.05 -8.47
CA LYS A 322 -6.24 -0.88 -7.71
C LYS A 322 -4.93 -0.32 -8.25
N GLN A 323 -4.82 1.00 -8.30
CA GLN A 323 -3.53 1.67 -8.40
C GLN A 323 -2.91 1.79 -7.01
N LEU A 324 -2.13 0.79 -6.63
CA LEU A 324 -1.42 0.72 -5.36
C LEU A 324 -0.41 1.88 -5.22
N PHE A 325 -0.02 2.26 -4.01
CA PHE A 325 0.99 3.28 -3.74
C PHE A 325 2.35 2.95 -4.37
N ASN A 326 2.77 1.68 -4.31
CA ASN A 326 4.01 1.21 -4.94
C ASN A 326 3.89 0.97 -6.44
N ASN A 327 2.70 1.18 -7.04
CA ASN A 327 2.55 1.28 -8.48
C ASN A 327 3.01 2.65 -8.99
N ARG A 328 3.53 2.67 -10.22
CA ARG A 328 3.74 3.92 -10.99
C ARG A 328 2.69 4.03 -12.09
N SER A 329 3.09 3.87 -13.34
CA SER A 329 2.19 3.85 -14.49
C SER A 329 1.65 2.42 -14.70
N GLU A 330 1.02 1.87 -13.67
CA GLU A 330 0.49 0.51 -13.63
C GLU A 330 -0.66 0.39 -12.63
N VAL A 331 -1.44 -0.69 -12.72
CA VAL A 331 -2.43 -1.09 -11.71
C VAL A 331 -2.19 -2.56 -11.35
N THR A 332 -2.54 -2.94 -10.12
CA THR A 332 -2.52 -4.32 -9.66
C THR A 332 -3.94 -4.89 -9.64
N LEU A 333 -4.10 -6.12 -10.12
CA LEU A 333 -5.36 -6.86 -10.15
C LEU A 333 -5.28 -8.08 -9.24
N MET A 334 -6.40 -8.38 -8.61
CA MET A 334 -6.68 -9.68 -8.01
C MET A 334 -7.74 -10.38 -8.86
N LEU A 335 -7.42 -11.58 -9.34
CA LEU A 335 -8.32 -12.36 -10.19
C LEU A 335 -8.67 -13.71 -9.54
N ARG A 336 -9.75 -14.31 -10.01
CA ARG A 336 -10.17 -15.67 -9.70
C ARG A 336 -10.53 -16.39 -10.99
N LYS A 337 -10.55 -17.72 -10.98
CA LYS A 337 -11.04 -18.51 -12.12
C LYS A 337 -12.46 -18.09 -12.49
N ALA A 338 -12.76 -17.93 -13.78
CA ALA A 338 -14.14 -17.80 -14.23
C ALA A 338 -14.87 -19.10 -13.92
N LYS A 339 -16.05 -19.03 -13.32
CA LYS A 339 -16.94 -20.20 -13.25
C LYS A 339 -17.41 -20.46 -14.68
N GLY A 340 -17.40 -21.73 -15.11
CA GLY A 340 -17.89 -22.10 -16.44
C GLY A 340 -19.29 -21.53 -16.67
N THR A 341 -19.50 -20.94 -17.84
CA THR A 341 -20.75 -20.29 -18.25
C THR A 341 -21.82 -21.34 -18.54
N ASP A 342 -22.62 -21.70 -17.54
CA ASP A 342 -24.05 -21.88 -17.83
C ASP A 342 -24.62 -20.46 -17.79
N GLY A 343 -25.15 -20.03 -18.94
CA GLY A 343 -25.34 -18.62 -19.28
C GLY A 343 -26.12 -17.82 -18.25
N GLU A 344 -25.48 -16.79 -17.70
CA GLU A 344 -26.18 -15.61 -17.23
C GLU A 344 -25.30 -14.38 -17.37
N ASP A 345 -25.95 -13.32 -17.81
CA ASP A 345 -25.38 -12.17 -18.44
C ASP A 345 -24.52 -11.32 -17.48
N ASN A 346 -23.49 -10.73 -18.06
CA ASN A 346 -22.35 -10.10 -17.38
C ASN A 346 -22.74 -8.71 -16.88
N THR A 347 -23.39 -8.64 -15.71
CA THR A 347 -23.58 -7.36 -15.00
C THR A 347 -22.49 -7.15 -13.97
N TYR A 348 -21.62 -6.16 -14.25
CA TYR A 348 -20.76 -5.54 -13.26
C TYR A 348 -21.61 -5.02 -12.10
N THR A 349 -21.63 -5.74 -10.96
CA THR A 349 -21.74 -5.28 -9.55
C THR A 349 -22.33 -6.39 -8.69
N LYS A 350 -21.47 -7.14 -7.97
CA LYS A 350 -21.87 -7.68 -6.66
C LYS A 350 -20.64 -8.05 -5.83
N THR A 351 -20.44 -7.24 -4.82
CA THR A 351 -19.46 -7.26 -3.75
C THR A 351 -19.45 -8.61 -3.04
N VAL A 352 -18.30 -9.29 -3.01
CA VAL A 352 -18.03 -10.32 -2.00
C VAL A 352 -17.99 -9.62 -0.65
N LYS A 353 -19.02 -9.85 0.18
CA LYS A 353 -19.03 -9.44 1.59
C LYS A 353 -17.87 -10.14 2.31
N SER A 354 -16.76 -9.44 2.51
CA SER A 354 -15.73 -9.88 3.45
C SER A 354 -16.23 -9.60 4.87
N LYS A 355 -16.64 -10.64 5.60
CA LYS A 355 -16.75 -10.57 7.07
C LYS A 355 -15.34 -10.36 7.64
N PRO A 356 -15.14 -9.53 8.68
CA PRO A 356 -13.87 -9.47 9.39
C PRO A 356 -13.58 -10.85 10.00
N LEU A 357 -12.43 -11.42 9.70
CA LEU A 357 -11.93 -12.61 10.39
C LEU A 357 -11.47 -12.16 11.79
N VAL A 358 -12.35 -12.29 12.78
CA VAL A 358 -11.94 -12.33 14.18
C VAL A 358 -11.27 -13.69 14.38
N ARG A 359 -9.95 -13.70 14.57
CA ARG A 359 -9.24 -14.90 15.04
C ARG A 359 -9.77 -15.20 16.45
N LYS A 360 -10.27 -16.42 16.68
CA LYS A 360 -10.53 -16.91 18.02
C LYS A 360 -9.19 -17.24 18.66
N ASP A 361 -8.86 -16.53 19.73
CA ASP A 361 -7.80 -16.95 20.63
C ASP A 361 -8.23 -18.24 21.32
N VAL A 362 -7.34 -19.22 21.31
CA VAL A 362 -7.51 -20.51 21.97
C VAL A 362 -7.25 -20.28 23.45
N GLU A 363 -8.29 -19.97 24.21
CA GLU A 363 -8.26 -20.07 25.67
C GLU A 363 -8.27 -21.54 26.06
N ARG A 364 -7.15 -21.99 26.65
CA ARG A 364 -7.08 -23.25 27.38
C ARG A 364 -7.85 -23.08 28.68
N GLY A 365 -9.06 -23.63 28.72
CA GLY A 365 -9.91 -23.67 29.91
C GLY A 365 -9.25 -24.42 31.06
N ASN A 366 -9.20 -23.75 32.21
CA ASN A 366 -8.95 -24.34 33.52
C ASN A 366 -10.33 -24.62 34.14
N ASN A 367 -10.66 -25.89 34.37
CA ASN A 367 -11.97 -26.30 34.90
C ASN A 367 -12.08 -25.99 36.40
N GLY A 368 -13.04 -25.12 36.74
CA GLY A 368 -13.57 -24.95 38.09
C GLY A 368 -15.08 -25.27 38.08
N ASN A 369 -15.48 -26.20 38.94
CA ASN A 369 -16.86 -26.62 39.23
C ASN A 369 -17.81 -25.44 39.46
N THR A 370 -19.04 -25.54 38.93
CA THR A 370 -20.29 -25.40 39.69
C THR A 370 -21.49 -25.94 38.90
N SER A 371 -22.39 -26.57 39.65
CA SER A 371 -23.65 -27.22 39.32
C SER A 371 -24.72 -26.32 38.69
N GLU A 372 -25.58 -26.87 37.81
CA GLU A 372 -27.01 -27.10 38.07
C GLU A 372 -27.79 -27.61 36.84
N ASN A 373 -28.53 -28.69 37.06
CA ASN A 373 -29.84 -29.11 36.55
C ASN A 373 -30.32 -28.80 35.12
N GLY A 374 -30.75 -29.87 34.44
CA GLY A 374 -31.76 -29.80 33.37
C GLY A 374 -31.74 -30.99 32.40
N THR A 375 -32.49 -32.05 32.74
CA THR A 375 -33.29 -32.95 31.87
C THR A 375 -33.15 -32.79 30.34
N SER A 376 -33.08 -33.81 29.49
CA SER A 376 -33.62 -35.18 29.52
C SER A 376 -33.22 -35.91 28.22
N GLU A 377 -33.20 -37.25 28.29
CA GLU A 377 -33.48 -38.21 27.19
C GLU A 377 -32.49 -38.30 26.00
N GLN A 378 -32.16 -39.46 25.43
CA GLN A 378 -32.27 -40.88 25.76
C GLN A 378 -31.56 -41.62 24.59
N LYS A 379 -31.07 -42.85 24.86
CA LYS A 379 -30.66 -43.92 23.91
C LYS A 379 -29.32 -43.69 23.19
N GLY A 380 -28.35 -44.61 23.17
CA GLY A 380 -28.28 -45.99 23.62
C GLY A 380 -27.35 -46.79 22.72
N SER A 381 -26.50 -47.64 23.34
CA SER A 381 -25.74 -48.76 22.74
C SER A 381 -24.48 -48.34 21.94
N MET A 382 -23.32 -49.02 21.91
CA MET A 382 -22.80 -50.32 22.37
C MET A 382 -21.29 -50.16 22.66
N LYS A 383 -20.77 -50.62 23.81
CA LYS A 383 -19.91 -51.81 24.03
C LYS A 383 -18.60 -51.93 23.22
N ARG A 384 -17.49 -51.99 24.00
CA ARG A 384 -16.25 -52.81 23.85
C ARG A 384 -15.28 -52.34 22.73
N ASP A 385 -13.95 -52.26 22.90
CA ASP A 385 -13.02 -53.10 23.65
C ASP A 385 -11.76 -52.34 24.11
N ALA A 386 -11.14 -52.91 25.15
CA ALA A 386 -9.85 -52.53 25.70
C ALA A 386 -8.68 -53.01 24.83
N ARG A 387 -7.59 -52.23 24.77
CA ARG A 387 -6.22 -52.78 24.86
C ARG A 387 -5.19 -51.70 25.22
N ARG A 388 -4.60 -51.88 26.39
CA ARG A 388 -3.34 -51.31 26.86
C ARG A 388 -2.22 -52.19 26.30
N VAL A 389 -1.19 -51.61 25.66
CA VAL A 389 0.20 -52.10 25.72
C VAL A 389 1.18 -50.92 25.65
N SER A 390 2.13 -50.93 26.58
CA SER A 390 3.40 -50.20 26.76
C SER A 390 4.20 -49.87 25.50
N GLY A 391 4.86 -48.70 25.38
CA GLY A 391 6.22 -48.38 25.89
C GLY A 391 7.25 -48.58 24.75
N THR A 392 8.14 -47.67 24.33
CA THR A 392 9.22 -46.98 25.04
C THR A 392 10.03 -46.10 24.04
N GLY A 393 10.68 -45.03 24.52
CA GLY A 393 11.86 -44.35 23.91
C GLY A 393 11.56 -43.25 22.88
N LYS A 394 12.22 -42.08 22.81
CA LYS A 394 13.40 -41.49 23.49
C LYS A 394 13.32 -39.94 23.34
N ARG A 395 13.97 -39.25 24.28
CA ARG A 395 14.08 -37.79 24.48
C ARG A 395 14.89 -37.04 23.41
N LEU A 396 14.57 -35.75 23.24
CA LEU A 396 15.48 -34.60 23.02
C LEU A 396 14.74 -33.34 23.56
N ALA A 397 14.90 -32.96 24.82
CA ALA A 397 15.92 -32.05 25.37
C ALA A 397 15.77 -30.57 24.95
N THR A 398 15.05 -29.78 25.76
CA THR A 398 15.22 -28.32 25.86
C THR A 398 15.37 -27.95 27.33
N ARG A 399 16.55 -27.43 27.72
CA ARG A 399 16.83 -26.86 29.04
C ARG A 399 16.32 -25.41 29.10
N PRO A 400 15.72 -24.97 30.22
CA PRO A 400 15.57 -23.56 30.57
C PRO A 400 16.50 -23.17 31.73
N VAL A 401 17.00 -21.94 31.73
CA VAL A 401 17.62 -21.23 32.87
C VAL A 401 17.31 -19.74 32.64
N SER A 402 16.24 -19.22 33.25
CA SER A 402 16.15 -18.54 34.57
C SER A 402 16.74 -17.13 34.60
N LYS A 403 15.98 -16.20 35.17
CA LYS A 403 16.46 -15.18 36.12
C LYS A 403 15.25 -14.49 36.77
N ASP A 404 15.11 -14.76 38.06
CA ASP A 404 14.30 -14.00 39.01
C ASP A 404 15.24 -13.33 40.02
N ALA A 405 14.66 -12.38 40.75
CA ALA A 405 15.12 -11.74 41.99
C ALA A 405 16.13 -10.57 41.81
N SER A 406 16.08 -9.48 42.59
CA SER A 406 15.14 -8.95 43.58
C SER A 406 15.72 -7.60 44.05
N ARG A 407 14.84 -6.70 44.49
CA ARG A 407 15.14 -5.41 45.16
C ARG A 407 15.87 -5.63 46.50
N PRO A 408 16.59 -4.61 47.02
CA PRO A 408 16.25 -4.12 48.35
C PRO A 408 16.30 -2.58 48.52
N GLU A 409 15.72 -2.12 49.64
CA GLU A 409 15.51 -0.73 50.04
C GLU A 409 16.62 -0.11 50.92
N SER A 410 16.67 1.23 50.87
CA SER A 410 17.02 2.21 51.94
C SER A 410 18.45 2.26 52.53
N LYS A 411 19.05 3.46 52.48
CA LYS A 411 19.37 4.29 53.68
C LYS A 411 20.00 5.64 53.31
N GLU A 412 19.78 6.56 54.23
CA GLU A 412 20.04 8.02 54.31
C GLU A 412 21.49 8.54 54.13
N ALA A 413 21.53 9.84 53.83
CA ALA A 413 22.32 10.91 54.48
C ALA A 413 23.67 11.42 53.89
N LYS A 414 23.59 12.74 53.58
CA LYS A 414 24.50 13.86 53.98
C LYS A 414 25.67 14.29 53.06
N LYS A 415 25.50 15.54 52.58
CA LYS A 415 26.36 16.76 52.71
C LYS A 415 27.73 16.86 52.01
N GLY A 416 27.94 18.05 51.41
CA GLY A 416 29.23 18.73 51.14
C GLY A 416 29.43 19.02 49.65
N VAL A 417 29.12 20.19 49.07
CA VAL A 417 29.70 21.56 49.18
C VAL A 417 31.19 21.67 48.75
N ASN A 418 31.37 22.40 47.64
CA ASN A 418 32.51 23.20 47.15
C ASN A 418 33.90 22.57 46.95
N THR A 419 34.49 22.79 45.75
CA THR A 419 35.40 23.94 45.52
C THR A 419 35.79 24.09 44.04
N ARG A 420 35.92 25.35 43.63
CA ARG A 420 36.56 25.83 42.39
C ARG A 420 38.08 25.63 42.47
N SER A 421 38.75 25.42 41.32
CA SER A 421 39.79 26.31 40.75
C SER A 421 40.58 25.56 39.65
N THR A 422 40.58 26.12 38.44
CA THR A 422 41.72 26.73 37.72
C THR A 422 42.53 25.76 36.85
N GLY A 423 42.60 26.07 35.56
CA GLY A 423 43.51 25.41 34.61
C GLY A 423 42.96 25.32 33.19
N LYS A 424 43.19 26.36 32.40
CA LYS A 424 43.33 26.29 30.92
C LYS A 424 44.79 26.68 30.63
N PRO A 425 45.36 26.40 29.44
CA PRO A 425 44.82 25.69 28.28
C PRO A 425 45.77 24.63 27.70
N GLU A 426 45.31 23.74 26.83
CA GLU A 426 46.12 23.31 25.68
C GLU A 426 45.29 22.68 24.56
N ASN A 427 45.69 23.02 23.33
CA ASN A 427 45.07 22.67 22.07
C ASN A 427 45.16 21.16 21.77
N LYS A 428 44.06 20.56 21.28
CA LYS A 428 44.11 19.55 20.23
C LYS A 428 42.79 19.54 19.44
N LYS A 429 42.89 19.98 18.19
CA LYS A 429 41.89 19.77 17.14
C LYS A 429 41.99 18.31 16.70
N GLU A 430 40.89 17.56 16.75
CA GLU A 430 40.69 16.40 15.89
C GLU A 430 39.33 16.53 15.21
N GLU A 431 39.42 16.69 13.88
CA GLU A 431 38.31 16.79 12.94
C GLU A 431 37.69 15.42 12.69
N ILE A 432 36.36 15.35 12.80
CA ILE A 432 35.54 14.21 12.39
C ILE A 432 35.36 14.25 10.86
N LYS A 433 36.12 13.41 10.14
CA LYS A 433 35.80 12.94 8.77
C LYS A 433 34.67 11.89 8.88
N GLY A 434 33.69 11.78 7.99
CA GLY A 434 33.37 12.50 6.77
C GLY A 434 32.02 11.98 6.24
N LYS A 435 31.18 12.92 5.79
CA LYS A 435 29.96 12.67 5.02
C LYS A 435 30.35 12.13 3.63
N ARG A 436 29.74 11.02 3.18
CA ARG A 436 29.82 10.59 1.77
C ARG A 436 28.64 11.17 1.00
N GLU A 437 28.94 12.18 0.18
CA GLU A 437 28.07 12.69 -0.87
C GLU A 437 28.08 11.73 -2.07
N TYR A 438 26.89 11.49 -2.62
CA TYR A 438 26.63 10.70 -3.82
C TYR A 438 27.08 11.47 -5.08
N LYS A 439 28.07 10.94 -5.80
CA LYS A 439 28.39 11.35 -7.18
C LYS A 439 27.57 10.52 -8.18
N LYS A 440 26.91 11.22 -9.12
CA LYS A 440 26.28 10.64 -10.32
C LYS A 440 27.35 9.98 -11.21
N PRO A 441 27.08 8.83 -11.86
CA PRO A 441 28.04 8.25 -12.79
C PRO A 441 28.07 9.01 -14.12
N PHE A 442 29.29 9.37 -14.54
CA PHE A 442 29.60 9.96 -15.84
C PHE A 442 29.52 8.92 -16.95
N GLY A 443 29.14 9.42 -18.13
CA GLY A 443 29.13 8.68 -19.39
C GLY A 443 30.54 8.32 -19.89
N VAL A 444 30.57 7.24 -20.65
CA VAL A 444 31.74 6.65 -21.31
C VAL A 444 32.17 7.53 -22.50
N LYS A 445 33.45 7.90 -22.55
CA LYS A 445 34.11 8.42 -23.76
C LYS A 445 34.89 7.29 -24.46
N LYS A 446 34.90 7.39 -25.79
CA LYS A 446 35.54 6.54 -26.82
C LYS A 446 37.07 6.65 -26.85
N ASP A 447 37.70 5.58 -27.31
CA ASP A 447 38.89 5.52 -28.18
C ASP A 447 38.67 4.33 -29.16
N GLY A 448 39.02 4.33 -30.45
CA GLY A 448 39.69 5.31 -31.29
C GLY A 448 39.64 4.97 -32.80
N LYS A 449 40.19 5.91 -33.58
CA LYS A 449 40.85 5.83 -34.91
C LYS A 449 40.16 5.11 -36.08
N ASN A 450 39.77 5.87 -37.12
CA ASN A 450 40.61 6.06 -38.31
C ASN A 450 40.07 7.12 -39.30
N SER A 451 41.04 7.88 -39.83
CA SER A 451 41.12 8.71 -41.05
C SER A 451 39.95 8.75 -42.04
N PHE A 452 39.58 9.96 -42.52
CA PHE A 452 39.95 10.43 -43.87
C PHE A 452 39.60 11.93 -44.06
N ALA A 453 40.36 12.57 -44.93
CA ALA A 453 40.45 14.01 -45.16
C ALA A 453 39.21 14.64 -45.83
N GLY A 454 38.99 15.95 -45.57
CA GLY A 454 37.95 16.74 -46.24
C GLY A 454 38.01 18.21 -45.86
N LYS A 455 38.71 18.98 -46.69
CA LYS A 455 39.09 20.40 -46.59
C LYS A 455 37.90 21.39 -46.73
N ARG A 456 38.12 22.63 -46.24
CA ARG A 456 37.49 23.95 -46.55
C ARG A 456 36.30 24.39 -45.68
N ASP A 457 36.51 25.40 -44.84
CA ASP A 457 36.21 26.84 -45.06
C ASP A 457 34.71 27.12 -44.78
N SER A 458 34.26 28.13 -44.05
CA SER A 458 34.83 29.28 -43.37
C SER A 458 33.69 29.92 -42.53
N LYS A 459 34.04 30.73 -41.50
CA LYS A 459 33.40 31.99 -41.03
C LYS A 459 31.85 32.09 -41.02
N LYS A 460 31.15 32.72 -40.09
CA LYS A 460 31.36 33.51 -38.86
C LYS A 460 29.93 33.66 -38.26
N VAL A 461 29.71 33.44 -36.97
CA VAL A 461 29.54 34.43 -35.87
C VAL A 461 28.23 35.26 -35.87
N PHE A 462 27.63 35.33 -34.66
CA PHE A 462 26.67 36.29 -34.06
C PHE A 462 25.17 35.93 -34.04
N GLY A 463 24.66 35.64 -32.83
CA GLY A 463 23.24 35.84 -32.45
C GLY A 463 23.00 37.27 -31.93
N PRO A 464 22.10 37.54 -30.95
CA PRO A 464 20.85 36.89 -30.56
C PRO A 464 19.69 37.93 -30.41
N ASN A 465 18.61 37.53 -29.71
CA ASN A 465 17.53 38.31 -29.06
C ASN A 465 16.21 38.58 -29.82
N ARG A 466 15.12 38.11 -29.20
CA ARG A 466 13.84 38.83 -29.15
C ARG A 466 13.18 38.64 -27.78
N LYS A 467 12.94 39.76 -27.09
CA LYS A 467 11.94 39.91 -26.02
C LYS A 467 10.62 40.38 -26.64
N GLU A 468 9.55 39.90 -26.02
CA GLU A 468 8.20 40.45 -25.80
C GLU A 468 7.75 41.73 -26.51
N THR A 469 6.49 41.75 -26.97
CA THR A 469 5.37 42.58 -26.42
C THR A 469 4.15 42.57 -27.35
N GLY A 470 2.94 42.67 -26.76
CA GLY A 470 1.86 43.51 -27.31
C GLY A 470 0.68 42.87 -28.08
N LYS A 471 -0.48 42.75 -27.41
CA LYS A 471 -1.86 42.91 -27.97
C LYS A 471 -2.08 44.40 -28.40
N PRO A 472 -3.16 44.88 -29.10
CA PRO A 472 -4.55 44.36 -29.14
C PRO A 472 -5.44 44.62 -30.42
N ALA A 473 -6.63 43.99 -30.41
CA ALA A 473 -7.99 44.45 -30.79
C ALA A 473 -8.44 44.85 -32.25
N ASN A 474 -9.50 44.15 -32.69
CA ASN A 474 -10.83 44.63 -33.13
C ASN A 474 -11.27 44.65 -34.62
N LYS A 475 -12.58 44.38 -34.80
CA LYS A 475 -13.52 44.65 -35.92
C LYS A 475 -13.63 43.65 -37.10
N GLY A 476 -14.63 42.76 -36.99
CA GLY A 476 -15.90 42.86 -37.74
C GLY A 476 -15.99 42.58 -39.25
N ILE A 477 -16.97 41.73 -39.60
CA ILE A 477 -18.01 41.89 -40.65
C ILE A 477 -18.01 40.91 -41.86
N LYS A 478 -19.22 40.34 -42.05
CA LYS A 478 -19.93 39.82 -43.24
C LYS A 478 -19.82 38.35 -43.69
N LYS A 479 -20.96 37.68 -43.49
CA LYS A 479 -21.51 36.52 -44.23
C LYS A 479 -21.80 36.87 -45.70
N PRO A 480 -22.05 35.84 -46.52
CA PRO A 480 -23.19 35.83 -47.43
C PRO A 480 -24.17 34.66 -47.13
N GLY A 481 -25.48 34.94 -47.19
CA GLY A 481 -26.54 33.94 -47.48
C GLY A 481 -26.61 33.67 -48.99
N TYR A 482 -27.39 32.76 -49.57
CA TYR A 482 -28.76 32.34 -49.29
C TYR A 482 -29.16 31.19 -50.25
N LYS A 483 -30.31 30.53 -49.96
CA LYS A 483 -31.17 29.64 -50.79
C LYS A 483 -30.64 28.21 -51.01
N GLY A 484 -31.34 27.12 -50.69
CA GLY A 484 -32.75 26.90 -50.37
C GLY A 484 -33.33 25.86 -51.34
N LYS A 485 -33.89 24.75 -50.82
CA LYS A 485 -34.92 23.95 -51.48
C LYS A 485 -35.87 23.38 -50.41
N ARG A 486 -37.16 23.69 -50.59
CA ARG A 486 -38.33 22.88 -50.19
C ARG A 486 -38.36 21.67 -51.16
N ASP A 487 -38.95 20.51 -50.87
CA ASP A 487 -40.13 20.17 -50.09
C ASP A 487 -39.89 19.07 -49.05
#